data_AF-A0A2H0RTD1-F1
#
_entry.id   AF-A0A2H0RTD1-F1
#
_cell.length_a   1.000
_cell.length_b   1.000
_cell.length_c   1.000
_cell.angle_alpha   90.00
_cell.angle_beta   90.00
_cell.angle_gamma   90.00
#
_symmetry.space_group_name_H-M   'P 1'
#
loop_
_entity.id
_entity.type
_entity.pdbx_description
1 polymer ?
#
loop_
_entity_poly.entity_id
_entity_poly.type
_entity_poly.pdbx_seq_one_letter_code
_entity_poly.pdbx_strand_id
1 'polypeptide(L)'
;YGMGDEDLGIVAYGEKQGTMFLGVDPAITRNYSEQMARHIDEFVRETIQGQYKRAKDMVAKHQKKLDELAAVLLKKETMSLEEFLEIFEGESGKEKKA
;
A
#
# COMPACT_ATOMS: atom_id res chain seq x y z
N TYR A 1 6.58 -1.61 -14.72
CA TYR A 1 5.17 -1.24 -14.98
C TYR A 1 5.10 0.25 -15.20
N GLY A 2 4.28 0.72 -16.15
CA GLY A 2 4.11 2.14 -16.46
C GLY A 2 3.08 2.83 -15.58
N MET A 3 3.25 2.76 -14.27
CA MET A 3 2.36 3.37 -13.26
C MET A 3 3.03 4.56 -12.57
N GLY A 4 4.07 5.12 -13.21
CA GLY A 4 4.74 6.34 -12.77
C GLY A 4 3.86 7.56 -13.04
N ASP A 5 4.38 8.74 -12.70
CA ASP A 5 3.73 9.99 -13.10
C ASP A 5 3.80 10.23 -14.62
N GLU A 6 3.20 11.33 -15.06
CA GLU A 6 3.13 11.68 -16.48
C GLU A 6 4.51 11.86 -17.13
N ASP A 7 5.49 12.33 -16.36
CA ASP A 7 6.86 12.60 -16.80
C ASP A 7 7.72 11.31 -16.89
N LEU A 8 7.44 10.31 -16.05
CA LEU A 8 7.98 8.95 -16.17
C LEU A 8 7.31 8.16 -17.31
N GLY A 9 6.07 8.50 -17.63
CA GLY A 9 5.29 7.89 -18.70
C GLY A 9 5.08 6.38 -18.53
N ILE A 10 4.59 5.76 -19.61
CA ILE A 10 4.25 4.32 -19.63
C ILE A 10 5.45 3.43 -19.97
N VAL A 11 6.64 3.78 -19.47
CA VAL A 11 7.90 3.09 -19.81
C VAL A 11 8.29 2.09 -18.72
N ALA A 12 8.83 0.94 -19.14
CA ALA A 12 9.44 -0.02 -18.22
C ALA A 12 10.91 0.35 -17.98
N TYR A 13 11.19 0.98 -16.83
CA TYR A 13 12.56 1.25 -16.40
C TYR A 13 13.19 0.02 -15.73
N GLY A 14 14.38 -0.37 -16.22
CA GLY A 14 15.11 -1.54 -15.71
C GLY A 14 14.49 -2.85 -16.19
N GLU A 15 14.90 -3.31 -17.37
CA GLU A 15 14.61 -4.69 -17.78
C GLU A 15 15.51 -5.63 -16.98
N LYS A 16 14.92 -6.68 -16.37
CA LYS A 16 15.70 -7.82 -15.91
C LYS A 16 16.14 -8.62 -17.15
N GLN A 17 17.19 -8.16 -17.83
CA GLN A 17 17.81 -8.93 -18.91
C GLN A 17 18.68 -10.04 -18.30
N GLY A 18 18.12 -11.24 -18.24
CA GLY A 18 18.89 -12.44 -17.89
C GLY A 18 17.98 -13.64 -17.61
N THR A 19 18.29 -14.77 -18.22
CA THR A 19 17.75 -16.07 -17.79
C THR A 19 18.34 -16.40 -16.42
N MET A 20 17.49 -16.79 -15.47
CA MET A 20 17.92 -17.33 -14.18
C MET A 20 18.70 -18.63 -14.44
N PHE A 21 20.02 -18.55 -14.55
CA PHE A 21 20.87 -19.72 -14.73
C PHE A 21 21.70 -19.92 -13.45
N LEU A 22 21.52 -21.08 -12.83
CA LEU A 22 22.30 -21.59 -11.69
C LEU A 22 22.50 -20.62 -10.51
N GLY A 23 21.44 -19.95 -10.06
CA GLY A 23 21.45 -19.20 -8.79
C GLY A 23 22.26 -17.89 -8.80
N VAL A 24 22.70 -17.43 -9.97
CA VAL A 24 23.22 -16.06 -10.13
C VAL A 24 22.04 -15.14 -10.42
N ASP A 25 21.85 -14.14 -9.56
CA ASP A 25 20.82 -13.12 -9.76
C ASP A 25 21.14 -12.36 -11.07
N PRO A 26 20.22 -12.30 -12.05
CA PRO A 26 20.47 -11.59 -13.29
C PRO A 26 20.76 -10.12 -12.96
N ALA A 27 21.89 -9.62 -13.46
CA ALA A 27 22.28 -8.23 -13.28
C ALA A 27 21.19 -7.31 -13.83
N ILE A 28 20.61 -6.46 -12.97
CA ILE A 28 19.63 -5.47 -13.38
C ILE A 28 20.37 -4.41 -14.19
N THR A 29 20.19 -4.40 -15.51
CA THR A 29 20.75 -3.35 -16.37
C THR A 29 19.90 -2.09 -16.25
N ARG A 30 20.51 -1.02 -15.74
CA ARG A 30 19.90 0.31 -15.66
C ARG A 30 20.00 0.97 -17.04
N ASN A 31 18.91 0.94 -17.80
CA ASN A 31 18.84 1.54 -19.14
C ASN A 31 18.27 2.98 -19.11
N TYR A 32 18.65 3.80 -18.13
CA TYR A 32 18.17 5.18 -17.98
C TYR A 32 19.24 6.11 -17.42
N SER A 33 19.12 7.41 -17.69
CA SER A 33 20.10 8.41 -17.26
C SER A 33 20.07 8.62 -15.75
N GLU A 34 21.15 9.15 -15.18
CA GLU A 34 21.21 9.59 -13.76
C GLU A 34 20.12 10.61 -13.42
N GLN A 35 19.77 11.48 -14.36
CA GLN A 35 18.67 12.43 -14.19
C GLN A 35 17.33 11.71 -14.04
N MET A 36 17.09 10.68 -14.85
CA MET A 36 15.88 9.86 -14.76
C MET A 36 15.89 9.01 -13.49
N ALA A 37 17.04 8.51 -13.07
CA ALA A 37 17.21 7.77 -11.81
C ALA A 37 16.79 8.63 -10.61
N ARG A 38 17.28 9.87 -10.54
CA ARG A 38 16.89 10.83 -9.50
C ARG A 38 15.39 11.09 -9.51
N HIS A 39 14.80 11.23 -10.69
CA HIS A 39 13.37 11.48 -10.82
C HIS A 39 12.52 10.29 -10.32
N ILE A 40 12.93 9.06 -10.65
CA ILE A 40 12.28 7.85 -10.13
C ILE A 40 12.34 7.82 -8.59
N ASP A 41 13.51 8.11 -8.01
CA ASP A 41 13.68 8.12 -6.55
C ASP A 41 12.78 9.16 -5.86
N GLU A 42 12.66 10.35 -6.46
CA GLU A 42 11.78 11.42 -5.97
C GLU A 42 10.32 11.00 -6.02
N PHE A 43 9.84 10.50 -7.17
CA PHE A 43 8.48 10.00 -7.33
C PHE A 43 8.14 8.88 -6.33
N VAL A 44 9.05 7.92 -6.13
CA VAL A 44 8.86 6.84 -5.15
C VAL A 44 8.73 7.39 -3.74
N ARG A 45 9.62 8.32 -3.35
CA ARG A 45 9.57 8.95 -2.03
C ARG A 45 8.26 9.70 -1.82
N GLU A 46 7.83 10.50 -2.77
CA GLU A 46 6.58 11.28 -2.68
C GLU A 46 5.36 10.36 -2.59
N THR A 47 5.34 9.30 -3.41
CA THR A 47 4.27 8.30 -3.39
C THR A 47 4.16 7.64 -2.02
N ILE A 48 5.29 7.19 -1.46
CA ILE A 48 5.32 6.55 -0.13
C ILE A 48 4.86 7.54 0.94
N GLN A 49 5.35 8.78 0.91
CA GLN A 49 4.96 9.81 1.88
C GLN A 49 3.46 10.13 1.80
N GLY A 50 2.91 10.23 0.59
CA GLY A 50 1.48 10.45 0.35
C GLY A 50 0.62 9.30 0.87
N GLN A 51 0.99 8.05 0.57
CA GLN A 51 0.25 6.88 1.08
C GLN A 51 0.38 6.72 2.60
N TYR A 52 1.56 7.00 3.17
CA TYR A 52 1.75 6.98 4.62
C TYR A 52 0.87 8.01 5.32
N LYS A 53 0.85 9.25 4.79
CA LYS A 53 -0.02 10.30 5.32
C LYS A 53 -1.49 9.90 5.21
N ARG A 54 -1.93 9.39 4.05
CA ARG A 54 -3.30 8.89 3.85
C ARG A 54 -3.67 7.80 4.86
N ALA A 55 -2.79 6.82 5.09
CA ALA A 55 -3.02 5.76 6.06
C ALA A 55 -3.12 6.32 7.48
N LYS A 56 -2.22 7.23 7.87
CA LYS A 56 -2.24 7.90 9.16
C LYS A 56 -3.52 8.71 9.37
N ASP A 57 -3.94 9.46 8.37
CA ASP A 57 -5.16 10.27 8.40
C ASP A 57 -6.40 9.39 8.49
N MET A 58 -6.43 8.25 7.79
CA MET A 58 -7.50 7.25 7.88
C MET A 58 -7.61 6.67 9.30
N VAL A 59 -6.49 6.24 9.88
CA VAL A 59 -6.44 5.73 11.26
C VAL A 59 -6.88 6.80 12.26
N ALA A 60 -6.38 8.04 12.12
CA ALA A 60 -6.74 9.14 12.99
C ALA A 60 -8.24 9.50 12.90
N LYS A 61 -8.81 9.50 11.69
CA LYS A 61 -10.25 9.74 11.46
C LYS A 61 -11.13 8.72 12.20
N HIS A 62 -10.67 7.47 12.29
CA HIS A 62 -11.41 6.37 12.91
C HIS A 62 -10.88 6.00 14.31
N GLN A 63 -10.15 6.90 14.98
CA GLN A 63 -9.49 6.61 16.27
C GLN A 63 -10.45 6.06 17.33
N LYS A 64 -11.63 6.67 17.50
CA LYS A 64 -12.65 6.18 18.46
C LYS A 64 -13.10 4.74 18.18
N LYS A 65 -13.26 4.40 16.89
CA LYS A 65 -13.62 3.04 16.47
C LYS A 65 -12.49 2.05 16.70
N LEU A 66 -11.24 2.49 16.50
CA LEU A 66 -10.07 1.68 16.85
C LEU A 66 -10.00 1.40 18.35
N ASP A 67 -10.27 2.39 19.20
CA ASP A 67 -10.29 2.20 20.66
C ASP A 67 -11.38 1.20 21.09
N GLU A 68 -12.57 1.28 20.48
CA GLU A 68 -13.67 0.31 20.69
C GLU A 68 -13.25 -1.11 20.28
N LEU A 69 -12.68 -1.27 19.09
CA LEU A 69 -12.23 -2.57 18.58
C LEU A 69 -11.09 -3.15 19.43
N ALA A 70 -10.13 -2.32 19.85
CA ALA A 70 -9.03 -2.72 20.72
C ALA A 70 -9.54 -3.21 22.08
N ALA A 71 -10.53 -2.53 22.67
CA ALA A 71 -11.13 -2.94 23.93
C ALA A 71 -11.85 -4.31 23.83
N VAL A 72 -12.44 -4.62 22.67
CA VAL A 72 -13.07 -5.92 22.40
C VAL A 72 -12.02 -7.01 22.18
N LEU A 73 -10.99 -6.73 21.37
CA LEU A 73 -9.90 -7.68 21.13
C LEU A 73 -9.11 -8.02 22.40
N LEU A 74 -8.96 -7.07 23.33
CA LEU A 74 -8.38 -7.34 24.66
C LEU A 74 -9.18 -8.34 25.49
N LYS A 75 -10.49 -8.53 25.20
CA LYS A 75 -11.36 -9.47 25.93
C LYS A 75 -11.52 -10.80 25.23
N LYS A 76 -11.64 -10.80 23.89
CA LYS A 76 -11.97 -11.99 23.08
C LYS A 76 -10.78 -12.61 22.33
N GLU A 77 -9.60 -11.96 22.34
CA GLU A 77 -8.35 -12.32 21.63
C GLU A 77 -8.44 -12.39 20.09
N THR A 78 -9.59 -12.82 19.56
CA THR A 78 -9.91 -12.90 18.14
C THR A 78 -11.30 -12.33 17.87
N MET A 79 -11.55 -11.90 16.64
CA MET A 79 -12.81 -11.27 16.22
C MET A 79 -13.09 -11.65 14.76
N SER A 80 -14.34 -11.97 14.43
CA SER A 80 -14.73 -12.26 13.04
C SER A 80 -14.88 -10.98 12.21
N LEU A 81 -14.94 -11.12 10.89
CA LEU A 81 -15.21 -9.99 10.00
C LEU A 81 -16.59 -9.37 10.26
N GLU A 82 -17.61 -10.18 10.58
CA GLU A 82 -18.94 -9.64 10.90
C GLU A 82 -18.91 -8.81 12.18
N GLU A 83 -18.31 -9.33 13.25
CA GLU A 83 -18.17 -8.61 14.53
C GLU A 83 -17.40 -7.29 14.35
N PHE A 84 -16.34 -7.28 13.51
CA PHE A 84 -15.61 -6.07 13.17
C PHE A 84 -16.51 -5.04 12.49
N LEU A 85 -17.28 -5.44 11.46
CA LEU A 85 -18.14 -4.55 10.70
C LEU A 85 -19.27 -3.98 11.56
N GLU A 86 -19.84 -4.78 12.46
CA GLU A 86 -20.86 -4.32 13.42
C GLU A 86 -20.33 -3.18 14.31
N ILE A 87 -19.09 -3.30 14.80
CA ILE A 87 -18.47 -2.28 15.64
C ILE A 87 -18.02 -1.08 14.79
N PHE A 88 -17.44 -1.32 13.61
CA PHE A 88 -16.83 -0.29 12.77
C PHE A 88 -17.86 0.56 12.02
N GLU A 89 -18.86 -0.06 11.39
CA GLU A 89 -19.91 0.59 10.58
C GLU A 89 -21.24 0.81 11.34
N GLY A 90 -21.45 0.20 12.50
CA GLY A 90 -22.71 0.27 13.25
C GLY A 90 -23.84 -0.58 12.60
N GLU A 91 -25.11 -0.34 12.99
CA GLU A 91 -26.26 -1.09 12.46
C GLU A 91 -26.45 -0.96 10.93
N SER A 92 -25.87 0.06 10.31
CA SER A 92 -25.82 0.26 8.85
C SER A 92 -25.05 -0.83 8.09
N GLY A 93 -24.22 -1.63 8.76
CA GLY A 93 -23.58 -2.80 8.16
C GLY A 93 -24.54 -3.96 7.86
N LYS A 94 -25.74 -3.96 8.47
CA LYS A 94 -26.77 -4.99 8.24
C LYS A 94 -27.48 -4.83 6.89
N GLU A 95 -27.56 -3.61 6.35
CA GLU A 95 -28.36 -3.32 5.14
C GLU A 95 -27.63 -3.62 3.83
N LYS A 96 -26.30 -3.70 3.79
CA LYS A 96 -25.55 -4.03 2.56
C LYS A 96 -25.59 -5.53 2.19
N LYS A 97 -26.33 -6.34 2.95
CA LYS A 97 -26.54 -7.78 2.71
C LYS A 97 -27.99 -8.14 2.32
N ALA A 98 -28.84 -7.17 1.99
CA ALA A 98 -30.19 -7.42 1.45
C ALA A 98 -30.21 -7.30 -0.08
#